data_AF-A0A812P856-F1
#
_entry.id   AF-A0A812P856-F1
#
_cell.length_a   1.000
_cell.length_b   1.000
_cell.length_c   1.000
_cell.angle_alpha   90.00
_cell.angle_beta   90.00
_cell.angle_gamma   90.00
#
_symmetry.space_group_name_H-M   'P 1'
#
loop_
_entity.id
_entity.type
_entity.pdbx_description
1 polymer ?
#
loop_
_entity_poly.entity_id
_entity_poly.type
_entity_poly.pdbx_seq_one_letter_code
_entity_poly.pdbx_strand_id
1 'polypeptide(L)'
;MPSTITSTLLLIVFAAKRSGAVSLRPNDKLLRTSTRVLSVGPEQCRREREHDAAIIYLAPPPQGDDWGDLQKSLETLMHLRDDGRAEVRVFYDREDTWSEEQLQTVLQRAAPRDACVVPIQFRQLPADLAGTEPEWQKRSTWGYQHMCRFFFADIFQIPDLQKYTYWMRMDTDSYLTMDAVIDPFKEMDANHNLVYLHNAENKDCGDVAEGLRDLVTQYYEKVHSNSQGSASFPPSNPDTITLDHILPREMHCVMGYYNNIEIGRLSAFRTAPMIAWRDAVLGSNGIYLHRWGDALLRRLSIELSGAETEPLPQELLRAYHHNR
;
A
#
# COMPACT_ATOMS: atom_id res chain seq x y z
N MET A 1 54.56 -26.43 56.95
CA MET A 1 55.36 -25.76 58.00
C MET A 1 54.44 -24.85 58.79
N PRO A 2 54.54 -24.86 60.14
CA PRO A 2 53.47 -24.47 61.04
C PRO A 2 53.65 -23.05 61.61
N SER A 3 52.58 -22.46 62.14
CA SER A 3 52.51 -21.79 63.45
C SER A 3 51.26 -20.88 63.50
N THR A 4 50.20 -21.22 64.25
CA THR A 4 49.91 -20.79 65.65
C THR A 4 50.05 -19.27 65.86
N ILE A 5 49.05 -18.54 66.40
CA ILE A 5 48.73 -18.35 67.84
C ILE A 5 47.42 -17.52 67.89
N THR A 6 46.32 -17.98 68.51
CA THR A 6 45.81 -17.81 69.91
C THR A 6 45.32 -16.41 70.35
N SER A 7 44.03 -16.38 70.79
CA SER A 7 43.45 -15.63 71.95
C SER A 7 43.46 -14.09 71.99
N THR A 8 42.58 -13.33 72.66
CA THR A 8 41.28 -13.47 73.37
C THR A 8 40.97 -12.05 73.94
N LEU A 9 39.73 -11.53 73.78
CA LEU A 9 39.04 -10.45 74.59
C LEU A 9 39.70 -9.04 74.67
N LEU A 10 39.07 -7.87 74.90
CA LEU A 10 37.72 -7.37 75.25
C LEU A 10 37.74 -5.82 75.11
N LEU A 11 36.57 -5.16 75.13
CA LEU A 11 36.24 -3.75 75.48
C LEU A 11 35.83 -2.75 74.36
N ILE A 12 34.50 -2.63 74.23
CA ILE A 12 33.61 -1.44 74.21
C ILE A 12 34.27 -0.04 74.30
N VAL A 13 33.95 0.89 73.37
CA VAL A 13 33.28 2.22 73.57
C VAL A 13 32.96 2.88 72.20
N PHE A 14 31.81 3.56 72.15
CA PHE A 14 31.12 4.28 71.06
C PHE A 14 31.92 5.38 70.32
N ALA A 15 31.64 5.52 69.00
CA ALA A 15 31.53 6.82 68.30
C ALA A 15 30.67 6.69 67.02
N ALA A 16 29.98 7.77 66.64
CA ALA A 16 28.78 7.81 65.80
C ALA A 16 29.01 8.13 64.29
N LYS A 17 27.90 7.96 63.52
CA LYS A 17 27.60 8.40 62.13
C LYS A 17 28.25 7.56 61.00
N ARG A 18 27.61 7.22 59.87
CA ARG A 18 26.41 7.75 59.21
C ARG A 18 25.92 6.72 58.16
N SER A 19 24.60 6.58 58.06
CA SER A 19 23.76 6.35 56.86
C SER A 19 24.16 5.34 55.78
N GLY A 20 23.29 4.35 55.56
CA GLY A 20 23.23 3.58 54.31
C GLY A 20 22.60 2.19 54.44
N ALA A 21 21.32 2.08 54.80
CA ALA A 21 20.59 0.81 54.78
C ALA A 21 19.51 0.83 53.69
N VAL A 22 19.66 0.00 52.66
CA VAL A 22 18.59 -0.40 51.76
C VAL A 22 18.33 -1.88 52.03
N SER A 23 17.19 -2.14 52.67
CA SER A 23 16.66 -3.47 52.96
C SER A 23 15.70 -3.90 51.86
N LEU A 24 15.82 -5.17 51.47
CA LEU A 24 15.02 -5.91 50.49
C LEU A 24 13.51 -5.85 50.79
N ARG A 25 12.69 -5.72 49.73
CA ARG A 25 11.30 -6.22 49.65
C ARG A 25 11.05 -6.83 48.27
N PRO A 26 10.12 -7.80 48.14
CA PRO A 26 9.87 -8.53 46.90
C PRO A 26 9.05 -7.67 45.93
N ASN A 27 9.44 -7.65 44.66
CA ASN A 27 8.71 -6.94 43.61
C ASN A 27 7.54 -7.78 43.09
N ASP A 28 6.33 -7.35 43.43
CA ASP A 28 5.13 -7.56 42.64
C ASP A 28 5.32 -6.93 41.25
N LYS A 29 5.66 -7.74 40.25
CA LYS A 29 5.45 -7.36 38.84
C LYS A 29 4.01 -7.68 38.46
N LEU A 30 3.10 -6.83 38.94
CA LEU A 30 1.75 -6.72 38.37
C LEU A 30 1.87 -6.24 36.93
N LEU A 31 1.24 -7.00 36.03
CA LEU A 31 1.02 -6.66 34.63
C LEU A 31 0.50 -5.21 34.52
N ARG A 32 1.28 -4.35 33.84
CA ARG A 32 0.74 -3.15 33.22
C ARG A 32 0.69 -3.37 31.71
N THR A 33 -0.34 -4.08 31.25
CA THR A 33 -0.87 -3.86 29.90
C THR A 33 -1.51 -2.47 29.90
N SER A 34 -0.71 -1.45 29.57
CA SER A 34 -1.23 -0.12 29.26
C SER A 34 -1.78 -0.15 27.83
N THR A 35 -2.94 -0.78 27.65
CA THR A 35 -3.76 -0.59 26.44
C THR A 35 -4.39 0.80 26.55
N ARG A 36 -3.62 1.84 26.23
CA ARG A 36 -4.19 3.15 25.97
C ARG A 36 -4.82 3.06 24.59
N VAL A 37 -6.14 2.90 24.54
CA VAL A 37 -6.92 3.27 23.36
C VAL A 37 -6.70 4.77 23.21
N LEU A 38 -5.84 5.15 22.27
CA LEU A 38 -5.61 6.55 21.96
C LEU A 38 -6.88 7.09 21.29
N SER A 39 -7.32 8.23 21.79
CA SER A 39 -8.55 8.90 21.40
C SER A 39 -8.52 9.36 19.94
N VAL A 40 -9.62 9.05 19.27
CA VAL A 40 -10.15 9.48 17.97
C VAL A 40 -9.74 10.90 17.54
N GLY A 41 -8.69 10.97 16.71
CA GLY A 41 -8.58 11.95 15.63
C GLY A 41 -9.15 11.35 14.34
N PRO A 42 -9.05 12.01 13.17
CA PRO A 42 -9.63 11.52 11.91
C PRO A 42 -9.09 10.16 11.43
N GLU A 43 -8.10 9.57 12.10
CA GLU A 43 -7.61 8.22 11.86
C GLU A 43 -7.91 7.34 13.08
N GLN A 44 -8.73 6.31 12.89
CA GLN A 44 -8.99 5.32 13.93
C GLN A 44 -7.99 4.18 13.81
N CYS A 45 -6.80 4.36 14.38
CA CYS A 45 -5.74 3.36 14.35
C CYS A 45 -5.76 2.47 15.61
N ARG A 46 -5.61 1.15 15.43
CA ARG A 46 -5.61 0.19 16.54
C ARG A 46 -4.33 0.27 17.39
N ARG A 47 -3.17 0.54 16.78
CA ARG A 47 -1.84 0.66 17.43
C ARG A 47 -0.89 1.48 16.55
N GLU A 48 0.03 2.22 17.16
CA GLU A 48 1.19 2.81 16.48
C GLU A 48 2.41 1.93 16.73
N ARG A 49 2.68 1.01 15.81
CA ARG A 49 3.99 0.37 15.64
C ARG A 49 4.64 0.94 14.37
N GLU A 50 5.96 0.83 14.28
CA GLU A 50 6.65 1.18 13.05
C GLU A 50 6.45 0.05 12.05
N HIS A 51 5.83 0.37 10.91
CA HIS A 51 5.54 -0.54 9.82
C HIS A 51 6.20 0.02 8.56
N ASP A 52 6.89 -0.82 7.79
CA ASP A 52 7.52 -0.43 6.52
C ASP A 52 6.67 -0.81 5.29
N ALA A 53 5.56 -1.51 5.48
CA ALA A 53 4.63 -1.90 4.44
C ALA A 53 3.17 -1.60 4.82
N ALA A 54 2.31 -1.38 3.83
CA ALA A 54 0.88 -1.20 4.02
C ALA A 54 0.05 -2.09 3.08
N ILE A 55 -0.95 -2.79 3.62
CA ILE A 55 -2.00 -3.45 2.84
C ILE A 55 -3.14 -2.45 2.67
N ILE A 56 -3.41 -2.01 1.45
CA ILE A 56 -4.34 -0.91 1.16
C ILE A 56 -5.65 -1.43 0.57
N TYR A 57 -6.75 -0.85 1.04
CA TYR A 57 -8.10 -1.04 0.52
C TYR A 57 -8.73 0.32 0.20
N LEU A 58 -9.51 0.39 -0.87
CA LEU A 58 -10.48 1.47 -1.08
C LEU A 58 -11.88 0.92 -0.81
N ALA A 59 -12.47 1.31 0.32
CA ALA A 59 -13.76 0.82 0.76
C ALA A 59 -14.91 1.63 0.13
N PRO A 60 -15.94 0.95 -0.40
CA PRO A 60 -17.21 1.60 -0.75
C PRO A 60 -18.02 1.93 0.52
N PRO A 61 -19.19 2.59 0.38
CA PRO A 61 -20.12 2.75 1.49
C PRO A 61 -20.39 1.41 2.20
N PRO A 62 -20.48 1.38 3.55
CA PRO A 62 -20.51 0.15 4.35
C PRO A 62 -21.90 -0.49 4.36
N GLN A 63 -22.36 -0.92 3.19
CA GLN A 63 -23.68 -1.50 2.95
C GLN A 63 -23.63 -2.60 1.87
N GLY A 64 -24.61 -3.51 1.91
CA GLY A 64 -24.79 -4.56 0.91
C GLY A 64 -23.64 -5.57 0.85
N ASP A 65 -23.48 -6.21 -0.31
CA ASP A 65 -22.52 -7.31 -0.51
C ASP A 65 -21.07 -6.84 -0.38
N ASP A 66 -20.74 -5.65 -0.90
CA ASP A 66 -19.37 -5.12 -0.85
C ASP A 66 -18.86 -4.93 0.60
N TRP A 67 -19.77 -4.66 1.55
CA TRP A 67 -19.43 -4.57 2.98
C TRP A 67 -19.14 -5.95 3.61
N GLY A 68 -19.88 -6.98 3.20
CA GLY A 68 -19.61 -8.36 3.61
C GLY A 68 -18.28 -8.85 3.03
N ASP A 69 -18.03 -8.53 1.77
CA ASP A 69 -16.79 -8.86 1.07
C ASP A 69 -15.58 -8.21 1.73
N LEU A 70 -15.63 -6.91 2.04
CA LEU A 70 -14.55 -6.22 2.76
C LEU A 70 -14.25 -6.87 4.10
N GLN A 71 -15.28 -7.17 4.91
CA GLN A 71 -15.07 -7.83 6.21
C GLN A 71 -14.40 -9.20 6.04
N LYS A 72 -14.87 -10.01 5.09
CA LYS A 72 -14.27 -11.32 4.79
C LYS A 72 -12.82 -11.17 4.33
N SER A 73 -12.55 -10.23 3.43
CA SER A 73 -11.20 -9.94 2.95
C SER A 73 -10.24 -9.64 4.09
N LEU A 74 -10.62 -8.73 4.98
CA LEU A 74 -9.83 -8.31 6.14
C LEU A 74 -9.51 -9.48 7.07
N GLU A 75 -10.48 -10.36 7.33
CA GLU A 75 -10.27 -11.55 8.18
C GLU A 75 -9.21 -12.47 7.58
N THR A 76 -9.23 -12.68 6.26
CA THR A 76 -8.29 -13.61 5.61
C THR A 76 -6.84 -13.12 5.61
N LEU A 77 -6.57 -11.84 5.93
CA LEU A 77 -5.21 -11.32 6.09
C LEU A 77 -4.45 -11.96 7.25
N MET A 78 -5.13 -12.68 8.16
CA MET A 78 -4.50 -13.51 9.18
C MET A 78 -3.66 -14.65 8.60
N HIS A 79 -3.93 -15.05 7.35
CA HIS A 79 -3.19 -16.11 6.67
C HIS A 79 -1.81 -15.65 6.16
N LEU A 80 -1.58 -14.33 6.05
CA LEU A 80 -0.31 -13.74 5.64
C LEU A 80 0.72 -13.77 6.78
N ARG A 81 1.88 -14.38 6.53
CA ARG A 81 2.97 -14.60 7.50
C ARG A 81 4.13 -13.64 7.29
N ASP A 82 3.82 -12.36 7.44
CA ASP A 82 4.76 -11.24 7.41
C ASP A 82 5.15 -10.75 8.82
N ASP A 83 4.89 -11.55 9.86
CA ASP A 83 5.17 -11.22 11.27
C ASP A 83 4.59 -9.87 11.74
N GLY A 84 3.50 -9.41 11.11
CA GLY A 84 2.87 -8.13 11.41
C GLY A 84 3.63 -6.92 10.86
N ARG A 85 4.53 -7.14 9.88
CA ARG A 85 5.25 -6.12 9.14
C ARG A 85 4.31 -5.12 8.48
N ALA A 86 3.33 -5.60 7.71
CA ALA A 86 2.38 -4.75 7.02
C ALA A 86 1.15 -4.43 7.88
N GLU A 87 0.85 -3.14 8.02
CA GLU A 87 -0.40 -2.66 8.61
C GLU A 87 -1.49 -2.49 7.55
N VAL A 88 -2.75 -2.63 7.96
CA VAL A 88 -3.89 -2.45 7.04
C VAL A 88 -4.33 -0.99 7.02
N ARG A 89 -4.48 -0.42 5.83
CA ARG A 89 -5.03 0.92 5.61
C ARG A 89 -6.30 0.81 4.79
N VAL A 90 -7.44 1.04 5.42
CA VAL A 90 -8.74 1.07 4.75
C VAL A 90 -9.11 2.53 4.49
N PHE A 91 -9.04 2.94 3.23
CA PHE A 91 -9.43 4.27 2.81
C PHE A 91 -10.91 4.31 2.47
N TYR A 92 -11.62 5.36 2.88
CA TYR A 92 -13.01 5.59 2.51
C TYR A 92 -13.24 7.06 2.20
N ASP A 93 -14.25 7.36 1.39
CA ASP A 93 -14.55 8.74 1.03
C ASP A 93 -15.25 9.48 2.18
N ARG A 94 -14.86 10.73 2.42
CA ARG A 94 -15.43 11.59 3.49
C ARG A 94 -16.91 11.89 3.31
N GLU A 95 -17.43 11.78 2.09
CA GLU A 95 -18.86 11.96 1.84
C GLU A 95 -19.67 10.70 2.17
N ASP A 96 -19.01 9.54 2.39
CA ASP A 96 -19.70 8.33 2.85
C ASP A 96 -19.97 8.42 4.35
N THR A 97 -21.18 8.01 4.74
CA THR A 97 -21.56 7.95 6.17
C THR A 97 -21.13 6.61 6.76
N TRP A 98 -20.15 6.64 7.66
CA TRP A 98 -19.70 5.51 8.45
C TRP A 98 -20.01 5.74 9.93
N SER A 99 -20.64 4.76 10.58
CA SER A 99 -20.85 4.79 12.03
C SER A 99 -19.58 4.38 12.77
N GLU A 100 -19.44 4.80 14.02
CA GLU A 100 -18.35 4.35 14.90
C GLU A 100 -18.29 2.81 14.98
N GLU A 101 -19.45 2.15 15.03
CA GLU A 101 -19.53 0.68 15.06
C GLU A 101 -18.97 0.03 13.78
N GLN A 102 -19.22 0.63 12.61
CA GLN A 102 -18.67 0.16 11.34
C GLN A 102 -17.16 0.34 11.28
N LEU A 103 -16.65 1.48 11.74
CA LEU A 103 -15.20 1.73 11.82
C LEU A 103 -14.53 0.73 12.78
N GLN A 104 -15.13 0.50 13.95
CA GLN A 104 -14.64 -0.52 14.89
C GLN A 104 -14.72 -1.94 14.31
N THR A 105 -15.74 -2.24 13.50
CA THR A 105 -15.88 -3.54 12.83
C THR A 105 -14.69 -3.79 11.90
N VAL A 106 -14.25 -2.80 11.10
CA VAL A 106 -13.04 -2.93 10.26
C VAL A 106 -11.81 -3.30 11.10
N LEU A 107 -11.59 -2.57 12.20
CA LEU A 107 -10.44 -2.81 13.09
C LEU A 107 -10.48 -4.18 13.77
N GLN A 108 -11.68 -4.69 14.06
CA GLN A 108 -11.89 -6.01 14.64
C GLN A 108 -11.66 -7.13 13.61
N ARG A 109 -12.16 -6.96 12.37
CA ARG A 109 -12.01 -7.95 11.30
C ARG A 109 -10.56 -8.07 10.81
N ALA A 110 -9.79 -6.99 10.83
CA ALA A 110 -8.36 -7.02 10.53
C ALA A 110 -7.51 -7.67 11.65
N ALA A 111 -8.06 -7.97 12.83
CA ALA A 111 -7.31 -8.57 13.92
C ALA A 111 -6.69 -9.93 13.51
N PRO A 112 -5.49 -10.27 13.97
CA PRO A 112 -4.66 -9.57 14.97
C PRO A 112 -3.75 -8.48 14.40
N ARG A 113 -3.86 -8.18 13.10
CA ARG A 113 -3.04 -7.19 12.40
C ARG A 113 -3.38 -5.78 12.89
N ASP A 114 -2.39 -4.90 12.84
CA ASP A 114 -2.64 -3.47 13.08
C ASP A 114 -3.35 -2.89 11.86
N ALA A 115 -4.30 -2.00 12.11
CA ALA A 115 -5.16 -1.43 11.08
C ALA A 115 -5.53 0.00 11.42
N CYS A 116 -5.76 0.80 10.38
CA CYS A 116 -6.31 2.14 10.45
C CYS A 116 -7.39 2.32 9.38
N VAL A 117 -8.47 3.01 9.75
CA VAL A 117 -9.49 3.48 8.80
C VAL A 117 -9.25 4.97 8.55
N VAL A 118 -9.08 5.35 7.28
CA VAL A 118 -8.55 6.66 6.88
C VAL A 118 -9.54 7.39 5.95
N PRO A 119 -10.16 8.50 6.39
CA PRO A 119 -11.06 9.30 5.58
C PRO A 119 -10.29 10.17 4.59
N ILE A 120 -10.55 9.96 3.31
CA ILE A 120 -10.00 10.73 2.20
C ILE A 120 -11.10 11.45 1.43
N GLN A 121 -10.74 12.49 0.71
CA GLN A 121 -11.64 13.14 -0.24
C GLN A 121 -11.18 12.77 -1.65
N PHE A 122 -11.66 11.66 -2.20
CA PHE A 122 -11.20 11.17 -3.51
C PHE A 122 -12.25 11.33 -4.61
N ARG A 123 -13.54 11.46 -4.27
CA ARG A 123 -14.60 11.80 -5.22
C ARG A 123 -14.63 13.30 -5.56
N GLN A 124 -13.51 13.81 -6.04
CA GLN A 124 -13.40 15.18 -6.58
C GLN A 124 -13.24 15.11 -8.09
N LEU A 125 -14.16 15.69 -8.83
CA LEU A 125 -14.09 15.74 -10.29
C LEU A 125 -13.14 16.87 -10.73
N PRO A 126 -12.34 16.69 -11.80
CA PRO A 126 -11.61 17.78 -12.43
C PRO A 126 -12.54 18.95 -12.78
N ALA A 127 -12.07 20.19 -12.58
CA ALA A 127 -12.90 21.39 -12.69
C ALA A 127 -13.48 21.61 -14.09
N ASP A 128 -12.74 21.19 -15.11
CA ASP A 128 -13.11 21.17 -16.52
C ASP A 128 -14.18 20.13 -16.88
N LEU A 129 -14.42 19.16 -16.00
CA LEU A 129 -15.49 18.17 -16.13
C LEU A 129 -16.69 18.49 -15.22
N ALA A 130 -16.68 19.61 -14.50
CA ALA A 130 -17.80 19.97 -13.63
C ALA A 130 -19.11 20.12 -14.42
N GLY A 131 -20.12 19.33 -14.04
CA GLY A 131 -21.44 19.33 -14.68
C GLY A 131 -21.54 18.48 -15.95
N THR A 132 -20.52 17.69 -16.28
CA THR A 132 -20.60 16.68 -17.34
C THR A 132 -21.11 15.34 -16.81
N GLU A 133 -21.56 14.48 -17.73
CA GLU A 133 -21.97 13.10 -17.45
C GLU A 133 -20.96 12.13 -18.09
N PRO A 134 -20.71 10.97 -17.47
CA PRO A 134 -19.76 9.99 -17.97
C PRO A 134 -20.36 9.21 -19.15
N GLU A 135 -19.53 8.87 -20.12
CA GLU A 135 -19.92 7.96 -21.21
C GLU A 135 -20.14 6.52 -20.71
N TRP A 136 -19.44 6.15 -19.63
CA TRP A 136 -19.55 4.84 -19.01
C TRP A 136 -19.76 4.98 -17.50
N GLN A 137 -20.71 4.23 -16.95
CA GLN A 137 -20.98 4.23 -15.51
C GLN A 137 -21.20 2.83 -14.97
N LYS A 138 -20.79 2.63 -13.72
CA LYS A 138 -21.05 1.40 -12.96
C LYS A 138 -21.27 1.74 -11.50
N ARG A 139 -22.42 1.32 -10.97
CA ARG A 139 -22.89 1.52 -9.58
C ARG A 139 -23.15 2.98 -9.18
N SER A 140 -22.33 3.92 -9.63
CA SER A 140 -22.51 5.37 -9.46
C SER A 140 -21.97 6.09 -10.70
N THR A 141 -22.33 7.37 -10.85
CA THR A 141 -21.97 8.22 -12.01
C THR A 141 -20.45 8.17 -12.26
N TRP A 142 -19.63 8.65 -11.32
CA TRP A 142 -18.17 8.75 -11.53
C TRP A 142 -17.33 7.78 -10.68
N GLY A 143 -17.96 6.88 -9.93
CA GLY A 143 -17.26 6.12 -8.88
C GLY A 143 -16.13 5.23 -9.38
N TYR A 144 -16.29 4.59 -10.54
CA TYR A 144 -15.23 3.76 -11.10
C TYR A 144 -14.04 4.57 -11.58
N GLN A 145 -14.29 5.73 -12.20
CA GLN A 145 -13.26 6.66 -12.67
C GLN A 145 -12.48 7.24 -11.49
N HIS A 146 -13.19 7.59 -10.40
CA HIS A 146 -12.54 8.00 -9.16
C HIS A 146 -11.69 6.89 -8.55
N MET A 147 -12.16 5.64 -8.57
CA MET A 147 -11.38 4.47 -8.12
C MET A 147 -10.11 4.27 -8.97
N CYS A 148 -10.23 4.33 -10.31
CA CYS A 148 -9.09 4.26 -11.21
C CYS A 148 -8.07 5.37 -10.91
N ARG A 149 -8.53 6.62 -10.79
CA ARG A 149 -7.63 7.75 -10.46
C ARG A 149 -6.97 7.54 -9.10
N PHE A 150 -7.73 7.06 -8.11
CA PHE A 150 -7.21 6.82 -6.77
C PHE A 150 -6.03 5.84 -6.79
N PHE A 151 -6.22 4.65 -7.35
CA PHE A 151 -5.17 3.63 -7.40
C PHE A 151 -4.05 3.95 -8.38
N PHE A 152 -4.32 4.69 -9.46
CA PHE A 152 -3.29 5.10 -10.39
C PHE A 152 -2.39 6.24 -9.86
N ALA A 153 -2.99 7.25 -9.22
CA ALA A 153 -2.32 8.50 -8.90
C ALA A 153 -2.30 8.82 -7.41
N ASP A 154 -3.46 8.80 -6.75
CA ASP A 154 -3.62 9.41 -5.43
C ASP A 154 -2.82 8.65 -4.36
N ILE A 155 -2.75 7.31 -4.42
CA ILE A 155 -2.00 6.50 -3.43
C ILE A 155 -0.53 6.88 -3.30
N PHE A 156 0.07 7.47 -4.33
CA PHE A 156 1.47 7.90 -4.31
C PHE A 156 1.66 9.29 -3.69
N GLN A 157 0.58 10.04 -3.47
CA GLN A 157 0.59 11.41 -2.94
C GLN A 157 -0.03 11.52 -1.54
N ILE A 158 -0.81 10.52 -1.10
CA ILE A 158 -1.43 10.53 0.22
C ILE A 158 -0.36 10.59 1.33
N PRO A 159 -0.44 11.54 2.28
CA PRO A 159 0.50 11.67 3.39
C PRO A 159 0.64 10.40 4.23
N ASP A 160 -0.47 9.71 4.54
CA ASP A 160 -0.49 8.46 5.30
C ASP A 160 0.39 7.36 4.72
N LEU A 161 0.60 7.37 3.39
CA LEU A 161 1.40 6.38 2.69
C LEU A 161 2.86 6.81 2.52
N GLN A 162 3.28 8.00 2.97
CA GLN A 162 4.66 8.46 2.76
C GLN A 162 5.67 7.73 3.64
N LYS A 163 5.23 7.18 4.77
CA LYS A 163 6.09 6.49 5.74
C LYS A 163 6.44 5.04 5.36
N TYR A 164 5.72 4.43 4.42
CA TYR A 164 5.98 3.04 4.02
C TYR A 164 6.94 2.96 2.84
N THR A 165 7.69 1.87 2.82
CA THR A 165 8.51 1.44 1.69
C THR A 165 7.65 0.76 0.63
N TYR A 166 6.74 -0.13 1.07
CA TYR A 166 5.93 -0.97 0.18
C TYR A 166 4.44 -0.75 0.36
N TRP A 167 3.68 -0.94 -0.71
CA TRP A 167 2.23 -1.14 -0.63
C TRP A 167 1.87 -2.49 -1.22
N MET A 168 0.80 -3.08 -0.69
CA MET A 168 0.09 -4.22 -1.27
C MET A 168 -1.37 -3.81 -1.42
N ARG A 169 -1.89 -3.77 -2.65
CA ARG A 169 -3.33 -3.56 -2.85
C ARG A 169 -4.09 -4.86 -2.65
N MET A 170 -5.26 -4.74 -2.05
CA MET A 170 -6.31 -5.75 -2.06
C MET A 170 -7.64 -5.06 -2.41
N ASP A 171 -8.34 -5.56 -3.42
CA ASP A 171 -9.73 -5.17 -3.64
C ASP A 171 -10.64 -5.73 -2.54
N THR A 172 -11.80 -5.10 -2.31
CA THR A 172 -12.70 -5.48 -1.21
C THR A 172 -13.23 -6.89 -1.33
N ASP A 173 -13.38 -7.41 -2.54
CA ASP A 173 -13.84 -8.76 -2.87
C ASP A 173 -12.68 -9.75 -3.14
N SER A 174 -11.46 -9.36 -2.76
CA SER A 174 -10.28 -10.23 -2.75
C SER A 174 -10.08 -10.91 -1.39
N TYR A 175 -9.65 -12.17 -1.34
CA TYR A 175 -9.41 -12.88 -0.08
C TYR A 175 -8.37 -13.99 -0.22
N LEU A 176 -7.78 -14.39 0.91
CA LEU A 176 -6.81 -15.49 0.99
C LEU A 176 -7.47 -16.76 1.54
N THR A 177 -7.19 -17.93 0.97
CA THR A 177 -7.83 -19.21 1.38
C THR A 177 -6.89 -20.21 2.04
N MET A 178 -5.58 -20.05 1.86
CA MET A 178 -4.58 -20.99 2.41
C MET A 178 -3.91 -20.41 3.64
N ASP A 179 -3.75 -21.25 4.67
CA ASP A 179 -2.90 -20.90 5.82
C ASP A 179 -1.44 -20.78 5.40
N ALA A 180 -0.75 -19.79 5.99
CA ALA A 180 0.68 -19.59 5.88
C ALA A 180 1.21 -19.10 4.52
N VAL A 181 0.56 -18.08 3.95
CA VAL A 181 1.10 -17.34 2.80
C VAL A 181 2.37 -16.61 3.24
N ILE A 182 3.50 -16.91 2.62
CA ILE A 182 4.80 -16.29 2.94
C ILE A 182 4.75 -14.78 2.66
N ASP A 183 5.44 -14.00 3.50
CA ASP A 183 5.69 -12.58 3.31
C ASP A 183 6.19 -12.24 1.88
N PRO A 184 5.35 -11.62 1.03
CA PRO A 184 5.74 -11.30 -0.33
C PRO A 184 6.72 -10.10 -0.40
N PHE A 185 6.82 -9.29 0.66
CA PHE A 185 7.75 -8.16 0.69
C PHE A 185 9.22 -8.63 0.76
N LYS A 186 9.49 -9.87 1.21
CA LYS A 186 10.84 -10.44 1.23
C LYS A 186 11.45 -10.58 -0.16
N GLU A 187 10.63 -10.80 -1.18
CA GLU A 187 11.10 -10.87 -2.57
C GLU A 187 11.60 -9.49 -3.03
N MET A 188 10.86 -8.43 -2.68
CA MET A 188 11.28 -7.04 -2.92
C MET A 188 12.50 -6.60 -2.09
N ASP A 189 12.72 -7.20 -0.92
CA ASP A 189 13.92 -6.94 -0.12
C ASP A 189 15.15 -7.64 -0.69
N ALA A 190 14.97 -8.82 -1.28
CA ALA A 190 16.06 -9.58 -1.90
C ALA A 190 16.61 -8.91 -3.16
N ASN A 191 15.79 -8.12 -3.86
CA ASN A 191 16.18 -7.35 -5.03
C ASN A 191 15.77 -5.88 -4.90
N HIS A 192 16.72 -5.00 -4.57
CA HIS A 192 16.45 -3.56 -4.41
C HIS A 192 16.04 -2.85 -5.72
N ASN A 193 16.35 -3.42 -6.89
CA ASN A 193 15.93 -2.86 -8.17
C ASN A 193 14.49 -3.26 -8.55
N LEU A 194 13.97 -4.33 -7.94
CA LEU A 194 12.59 -4.76 -8.15
C LEU A 194 11.62 -3.69 -7.64
N VAL A 195 10.79 -3.18 -8.55
CA VAL A 195 9.84 -2.09 -8.31
C VAL A 195 8.43 -2.60 -8.03
N TYR A 196 8.04 -3.71 -8.67
CA TYR A 196 6.65 -4.14 -8.69
C TYR A 196 6.51 -5.65 -8.90
N LEU A 197 5.66 -6.29 -8.09
CA LEU A 197 5.22 -7.66 -8.27
C LEU A 197 3.83 -7.66 -8.92
N HIS A 198 3.72 -8.24 -10.11
CA HIS A 198 2.53 -8.17 -10.93
C HIS A 198 1.71 -9.47 -10.88
N ASN A 199 0.38 -9.35 -10.98
CA ASN A 199 -0.48 -10.50 -11.24
C ASN A 199 -0.47 -10.87 -12.74
N ALA A 200 -1.34 -11.80 -13.13
CA ALA A 200 -1.60 -12.16 -14.52
C ALA A 200 -1.89 -10.93 -15.39
N GLU A 201 -1.48 -11.04 -16.66
CA GLU A 201 -1.73 -10.01 -17.65
C GLU A 201 -3.22 -9.90 -18.00
N ASN A 202 -3.65 -8.68 -18.28
CA ASN A 202 -4.94 -8.41 -18.87
C ASN A 202 -4.78 -7.42 -20.04
N LYS A 203 -5.89 -7.07 -20.68
CA LYS A 203 -5.93 -6.06 -21.73
C LYS A 203 -7.30 -5.43 -21.83
N ASP A 204 -7.32 -4.17 -22.21
CA ASP A 204 -8.52 -3.46 -22.65
C ASP A 204 -8.34 -3.03 -24.11
N CYS A 205 -9.43 -3.08 -24.87
CA CYS A 205 -9.46 -2.80 -26.30
C CYS A 205 -10.71 -1.96 -26.64
N GLY A 206 -10.72 -1.35 -27.83
CA GLY A 206 -11.86 -0.55 -28.29
C GLY A 206 -12.02 0.73 -27.49
N ASP A 207 -13.27 1.17 -27.30
CA ASP A 207 -13.64 2.47 -26.71
C ASP A 207 -12.99 2.73 -25.35
N VAL A 208 -12.81 1.68 -24.54
CA VAL A 208 -12.25 1.79 -23.17
C VAL A 208 -10.72 1.95 -23.13
N ALA A 209 -10.07 1.85 -24.29
CA ALA A 209 -8.66 2.16 -24.51
C ALA A 209 -8.48 3.27 -25.57
N GLU A 210 -9.57 3.94 -25.96
CA GLU A 210 -9.55 5.00 -26.96
C GLU A 210 -8.65 6.16 -26.51
N GLY A 211 -7.86 6.70 -27.44
CA GLY A 211 -6.90 7.78 -27.18
C GLY A 211 -5.68 7.41 -26.31
N LEU A 212 -5.69 6.27 -25.62
CA LEU A 212 -4.59 5.89 -24.71
C LEU A 212 -3.31 5.61 -25.49
N ARG A 213 -3.41 4.89 -26.61
CA ARG A 213 -2.26 4.61 -27.49
C ARG A 213 -1.66 5.89 -28.07
N ASP A 214 -2.50 6.86 -28.42
CA ASP A 214 -2.04 8.15 -28.95
C ASP A 214 -1.34 8.98 -27.86
N LEU A 215 -1.89 9.01 -26.64
CA LEU A 215 -1.25 9.68 -25.51
C LEU A 215 0.12 9.07 -25.20
N VAL A 216 0.20 7.73 -25.14
CA VAL A 216 1.47 7.01 -24.88
C VAL A 216 2.49 7.29 -25.98
N THR A 217 2.06 7.27 -27.25
CA THR A 217 2.93 7.58 -28.41
C THR A 217 3.48 9.00 -28.31
N GLN A 218 2.61 9.99 -28.11
CA GLN A 218 3.00 11.40 -27.97
C GLN A 218 3.91 11.62 -26.76
N TYR A 219 3.62 10.98 -25.63
CA TYR A 219 4.45 11.07 -24.42
C TYR A 219 5.83 10.46 -24.66
N TYR A 220 5.89 9.26 -25.24
CA TYR A 220 7.14 8.57 -25.58
C TYR A 220 7.98 9.42 -26.53
N GLU A 221 7.40 9.93 -27.62
CA GLU A 221 8.09 10.80 -28.58
C GLU A 221 8.58 12.09 -27.95
N LYS A 222 7.78 12.74 -27.10
CA LYS A 222 8.17 13.96 -26.38
C LYS A 222 9.39 13.72 -25.49
N VAL A 223 9.39 12.61 -24.74
CA VAL A 223 10.49 12.23 -23.87
C VAL A 223 11.76 11.94 -24.68
N HIS A 224 11.64 11.18 -25.77
CA HIS A 224 12.79 10.74 -26.56
C HIS A 224 13.31 11.80 -27.53
N SER A 225 12.47 12.72 -27.98
CA SER A 225 12.88 13.87 -28.82
C SER A 225 13.61 14.95 -28.01
N ASN A 226 13.32 15.05 -26.70
CA ASN A 226 14.01 15.96 -25.79
C ASN A 226 15.35 15.41 -25.25
N SER A 227 15.82 14.25 -25.74
CA SER A 227 17.13 13.67 -25.39
C SER A 227 18.33 14.50 -25.83
N GLN A 228 18.14 15.65 -26.49
CA GLN A 228 19.16 16.67 -26.73
C GLN A 228 19.29 17.69 -25.59
N GLY A 229 18.47 17.63 -24.52
CA GLY A 229 18.61 18.53 -23.37
C GLY A 229 17.76 18.17 -22.16
N SER A 230 18.41 17.60 -21.13
CA SER A 230 18.02 17.73 -19.71
C SER A 230 16.66 17.14 -19.28
N ALA A 231 16.52 15.81 -19.33
CA ALA A 231 15.85 14.94 -18.35
C ALA A 231 15.77 13.53 -18.96
N SER A 232 16.93 12.91 -19.22
CA SER A 232 16.95 11.54 -19.70
C SER A 232 16.44 10.61 -18.60
N PHE A 233 15.44 9.79 -18.92
CA PHE A 233 15.23 8.52 -18.24
C PHE A 233 16.60 7.84 -18.15
N PRO A 234 17.10 7.43 -16.97
CA PRO A 234 18.33 6.67 -16.94
C PRO A 234 18.06 5.38 -17.73
N PRO A 235 18.81 5.08 -18.80
CA PRO A 235 18.71 3.78 -19.43
C PRO A 235 19.38 2.80 -18.48
N SER A 236 18.62 2.22 -17.55
CA SER A 236 19.11 1.12 -16.72
C SER A 236 19.22 -0.19 -17.53
N ASN A 237 18.84 -0.20 -18.81
CA ASN A 237 19.13 -1.32 -19.69
C ASN A 237 19.30 -0.87 -21.17
N PRO A 238 20.42 -1.18 -21.85
CA PRO A 238 20.63 -0.87 -23.27
C PRO A 238 19.77 -1.69 -24.25
N ASP A 239 18.99 -2.66 -23.78
CA ASP A 239 17.85 -3.22 -24.54
C ASP A 239 16.68 -2.24 -24.44
N THR A 240 16.77 -1.14 -25.19
CA THR A 240 15.77 -0.07 -25.26
C THR A 240 14.37 -0.64 -25.44
N ILE A 241 13.53 -0.51 -24.40
CA ILE A 241 12.09 -0.70 -24.52
C ILE A 241 11.61 0.24 -25.63
N THR A 242 11.22 -0.33 -26.76
CA THR A 242 10.74 0.44 -27.91
C THR A 242 9.26 0.72 -27.77
N LEU A 243 8.77 1.75 -28.46
CA LEU A 243 7.32 1.98 -28.54
C LEU A 243 6.58 0.75 -29.11
N ASP A 244 7.19 0.00 -30.03
CA ASP A 244 6.61 -1.23 -30.57
C ASP A 244 6.54 -2.37 -29.53
N HIS A 245 7.39 -2.34 -28.49
CA HIS A 245 7.29 -3.27 -27.35
C HIS A 245 6.14 -2.89 -26.42
N ILE A 246 6.03 -1.61 -26.05
CA ILE A 246 4.98 -1.08 -25.16
C ILE A 246 3.60 -1.16 -25.82
N LEU A 247 3.55 -0.79 -27.10
CA LEU A 247 2.36 -0.71 -27.91
C LEU A 247 2.54 -1.53 -29.19
N PRO A 248 2.48 -2.88 -29.13
CA PRO A 248 2.57 -3.71 -30.32
C PRO A 248 1.57 -3.25 -31.38
N ARG A 249 2.04 -2.94 -32.60
CA ARG A 249 1.21 -2.36 -33.67
C ARG A 249 0.06 -3.26 -34.10
N GLU A 250 0.26 -4.56 -34.00
CA GLU A 250 -0.71 -5.60 -34.36
C GLU A 250 -1.84 -5.72 -33.32
N MET A 251 -1.70 -5.04 -32.19
CA MET A 251 -2.63 -5.11 -31.08
C MET A 251 -3.43 -3.82 -30.95
N HIS A 252 -4.73 -3.87 -31.25
CA HIS A 252 -5.67 -2.76 -30.98
C HIS A 252 -6.06 -2.60 -29.50
N CYS A 253 -5.29 -3.22 -28.62
CA CYS A 253 -5.49 -3.22 -27.19
C CYS A 253 -4.30 -2.57 -26.50
N VAL A 254 -4.50 -2.15 -25.26
CA VAL A 254 -3.41 -1.81 -24.34
C VAL A 254 -3.35 -2.90 -23.30
N MET A 255 -2.14 -3.37 -23.00
CA MET A 255 -1.93 -4.41 -21.99
C MET A 255 -1.94 -3.80 -20.59
N GLY A 256 -2.32 -4.61 -19.61
CA GLY A 256 -2.22 -4.29 -18.19
C GLY A 256 -1.81 -5.51 -17.38
N TYR A 257 -1.78 -5.31 -16.07
CA TYR A 257 -1.77 -6.38 -15.09
C TYR A 257 -3.07 -6.30 -14.28
N TYR A 258 -3.72 -7.43 -14.01
CA TYR A 258 -4.77 -7.44 -13.00
C TYR A 258 -4.20 -6.90 -11.69
N ASN A 259 -4.77 -5.82 -11.19
CA ASN A 259 -4.23 -5.15 -10.01
C ASN A 259 -5.20 -5.15 -8.83
N ASN A 260 -6.21 -6.01 -8.87
CA ASN A 260 -7.02 -6.36 -7.70
C ASN A 260 -6.14 -6.91 -6.55
N ILE A 261 -4.97 -7.46 -6.90
CA ILE A 261 -3.80 -7.65 -6.04
C ILE A 261 -2.55 -7.20 -6.78
N GLU A 262 -1.73 -6.41 -6.11
CA GLU A 262 -0.44 -5.91 -6.60
C GLU A 262 0.44 -5.53 -5.43
N ILE A 263 1.76 -5.60 -5.62
CA ILE A 263 2.72 -5.18 -4.59
C ILE A 263 3.78 -4.32 -5.26
N GLY A 264 4.20 -3.24 -4.62
CA GLY A 264 5.31 -2.45 -5.16
C GLY A 264 5.97 -1.51 -4.17
N ARG A 265 7.04 -0.88 -4.64
CA ARG A 265 7.85 0.08 -3.89
C ARG A 265 7.32 1.50 -4.10
N LEU A 266 6.78 2.12 -3.06
CA LEU A 266 6.13 3.44 -3.14
C LEU A 266 7.05 4.51 -3.73
N SER A 267 8.33 4.51 -3.34
CA SER A 267 9.30 5.50 -3.81
C SER A 267 9.58 5.44 -5.30
N ALA A 268 9.47 4.26 -5.93
CA ALA A 268 9.71 4.09 -7.36
C ALA A 268 8.67 4.85 -8.21
N PHE A 269 7.42 4.88 -7.76
CA PHE A 269 6.31 5.60 -8.40
C PHE A 269 6.26 7.10 -8.05
N ARG A 270 7.19 7.57 -7.21
CA ARG A 270 7.37 8.99 -6.84
C ARG A 270 8.59 9.63 -7.53
N THR A 271 9.22 8.92 -8.45
CA THR A 271 10.32 9.46 -9.26
C THR A 271 9.80 10.48 -10.28
N ALA A 272 10.66 11.41 -10.70
CA ALA A 272 10.27 12.44 -11.67
C ALA A 272 9.68 11.88 -12.98
N PRO A 273 10.20 10.79 -13.58
CA PRO A 273 9.61 10.22 -14.79
C PRO A 273 8.22 9.60 -14.57
N MET A 274 8.01 8.92 -13.44
CA MET A 274 6.70 8.36 -13.07
C MET A 274 5.68 9.46 -12.80
N ILE A 275 6.09 10.52 -12.09
CA ILE A 275 5.26 11.70 -11.85
C ILE A 275 4.88 12.39 -13.16
N ALA A 276 5.84 12.58 -14.08
CA ALA A 276 5.56 13.21 -15.36
C ALA A 276 4.56 12.42 -16.22
N TRP A 277 4.64 11.08 -16.20
CA TRP A 277 3.66 10.23 -16.87
C TRP A 277 2.28 10.32 -16.23
N ARG A 278 2.23 10.22 -14.89
CA ARG A 278 0.99 10.41 -14.12
C ARG A 278 0.32 11.74 -14.47
N ASP A 279 1.08 12.82 -14.48
CA ASP A 279 0.56 14.16 -14.76
C ASP A 279 0.08 14.29 -16.21
N ALA A 280 0.72 13.61 -17.17
CA ALA A 280 0.24 13.54 -18.55
C ALA A 280 -1.12 12.81 -18.66
N VAL A 281 -1.31 11.72 -17.92
CA VAL A 281 -2.57 10.98 -17.86
C VAL A 281 -3.67 11.78 -17.17
N LEU A 282 -3.37 12.43 -16.05
CA LEU A 282 -4.35 13.27 -15.35
C LEU A 282 -4.75 14.48 -16.21
N GLY A 283 -3.79 15.11 -16.88
CA GLY A 283 -4.04 16.26 -17.75
C GLY A 283 -4.79 15.93 -19.04
N SER A 284 -4.88 14.66 -19.45
CA SER A 284 -5.68 14.24 -20.60
C SER A 284 -7.14 13.99 -20.26
N ASN A 285 -7.49 13.89 -18.97
CA ASN A 285 -8.79 13.42 -18.47
C ASN A 285 -9.22 12.03 -18.99
N GLY A 286 -8.33 11.24 -19.59
CA GLY A 286 -8.72 9.98 -20.25
C GLY A 286 -9.33 8.93 -19.31
N ILE A 287 -8.99 8.96 -18.01
CA ILE A 287 -9.66 8.15 -16.98
C ILE A 287 -11.16 8.47 -16.92
N TYR A 288 -11.53 9.75 -17.06
CA TYR A 288 -12.92 10.21 -16.98
C TYR A 288 -13.64 10.12 -18.33
N LEU A 289 -12.97 10.55 -19.40
CA LEU A 289 -13.56 10.60 -20.74
C LEU A 289 -13.73 9.21 -21.36
N HIS A 290 -12.75 8.31 -21.16
CA HIS A 290 -12.68 7.04 -21.87
C HIS A 290 -12.60 5.83 -20.94
N ARG A 291 -12.76 6.02 -19.62
CA ARG A 291 -12.74 4.94 -18.62
C ARG A 291 -11.44 4.12 -18.67
N TRP A 292 -10.30 4.79 -18.86
CA TRP A 292 -8.99 4.13 -18.78
C TRP A 292 -8.81 3.48 -17.40
N GLY A 293 -8.61 2.16 -17.42
CA GLY A 293 -8.38 1.36 -16.22
C GLY A 293 -6.98 1.61 -15.65
N ASP A 294 -6.90 1.70 -14.33
CA ASP A 294 -5.64 1.84 -13.59
C ASP A 294 -4.70 0.65 -13.80
N ALA A 295 -5.22 -0.54 -14.09
CA ALA A 295 -4.43 -1.71 -14.50
C ALA A 295 -3.54 -1.45 -15.73
N LEU A 296 -4.10 -0.82 -16.77
CA LEU A 296 -3.35 -0.46 -18.00
C LEU A 296 -2.33 0.62 -17.69
N LEU A 297 -2.80 1.67 -17.01
CA LEU A 297 -1.99 2.84 -16.68
C LEU A 297 -0.81 2.48 -15.77
N ARG A 298 -1.00 1.51 -14.86
CA ARG A 298 0.05 1.00 -14.01
C ARG A 298 1.12 0.26 -14.80
N ARG A 299 0.73 -0.64 -15.70
CA ARG A 299 1.68 -1.35 -16.58
C ARG A 299 2.44 -0.36 -17.48
N LEU A 300 1.74 0.60 -18.09
CA LEU A 300 2.38 1.65 -18.88
C LEU A 300 3.40 2.45 -18.08
N SER A 301 3.11 2.77 -16.81
CA SER A 301 4.07 3.47 -15.93
C SER A 301 5.36 2.67 -15.78
N ILE A 302 5.23 1.36 -15.53
CA ILE A 302 6.35 0.44 -15.38
C ILE A 302 7.15 0.37 -16.69
N GLU A 303 6.50 0.06 -17.81
CA GLU A 303 7.17 -0.13 -19.09
C GLU A 303 7.84 1.16 -19.61
N LEU A 304 7.16 2.31 -19.51
CA LEU A 304 7.73 3.61 -19.91
C LEU A 304 8.93 4.02 -19.05
N SER A 305 8.97 3.58 -17.79
CA SER A 305 10.10 3.87 -16.89
C SER A 305 11.25 2.86 -16.98
N GLY A 306 11.04 1.72 -17.65
CA GLY A 306 11.97 0.59 -17.63
C GLY A 306 12.15 -0.02 -16.25
N ALA A 307 11.13 0.07 -15.39
CA ALA A 307 11.16 -0.48 -14.05
C ALA A 307 11.17 -2.02 -14.07
N GLU A 308 11.98 -2.62 -13.20
CA GLU A 308 12.08 -4.07 -13.05
C GLU A 308 10.85 -4.62 -12.31
N THR A 309 10.27 -5.69 -12.85
CA THR A 309 9.09 -6.35 -12.29
C THR A 309 9.22 -7.87 -12.35
N GLU A 310 8.51 -8.53 -11.45
CA GLU A 310 8.39 -10.00 -11.42
C GLU A 310 6.93 -10.39 -11.17
N PRO A 311 6.51 -11.61 -11.53
CA PRO A 311 5.21 -12.11 -11.12
C PRO A 311 5.09 -12.20 -9.59
N LEU A 312 3.88 -12.04 -9.06
CA LEU A 312 3.61 -12.32 -7.65
C LEU A 312 4.03 -13.75 -7.27
N PRO A 313 4.53 -13.98 -6.03
CA PRO A 313 4.96 -15.30 -5.60
C PRO A 313 3.87 -16.34 -5.84
N GLN A 314 4.26 -17.49 -6.39
CA GLN A 314 3.32 -18.53 -6.81
C GLN A 314 2.43 -19.03 -5.65
N GLU A 315 2.94 -19.00 -4.42
CA GLU A 315 2.18 -19.35 -3.21
C GLU A 315 1.09 -18.32 -2.90
N LEU A 316 1.40 -17.03 -3.02
CA LEU A 316 0.42 -15.96 -2.87
C LEU A 316 -0.67 -16.09 -3.95
N LEU A 317 -0.29 -16.34 -5.20
CA LEU A 317 -1.25 -16.54 -6.29
C LEU A 317 -2.16 -17.76 -6.10
N ARG A 318 -1.67 -18.84 -5.48
CA ARG A 318 -2.49 -20.03 -5.17
C ARG A 318 -3.46 -19.79 -4.03
N ALA A 319 -3.08 -18.95 -3.07
CA ALA A 319 -3.92 -18.62 -1.93
C ALA A 319 -4.92 -17.50 -2.24
N TYR A 320 -4.62 -16.66 -3.23
CA TYR A 320 -5.42 -15.50 -3.60
C TYR A 320 -6.63 -15.87 -4.43
N HIS A 321 -7.78 -15.31 -4.04
CA HIS A 321 -9.01 -15.36 -4.79
C HIS A 321 -9.63 -13.97 -4.89
N HIS A 322 -10.35 -13.74 -5.98
CA HIS A 322 -11.11 -12.51 -6.22
C HIS A 322 -12.47 -12.91 -6.75
N ASN A 323 -13.54 -12.43 -6.10
CA ASN A 323 -14.90 -12.74 -6.53
C ASN A 323 -15.26 -11.89 -7.76
N ARG A 324 -14.86 -12.34 -8.96
CA ARG A 324 -15.46 -11.91 -10.22
C ARG A 324 -14.98 -12.69 -11.43
#